data_AF-A0A7Y0KF53-F1
#
_entry.id   AF-A0A7Y0KF53-F1
#
_cell.length_a   1.000
_cell.length_b   1.000
_cell.length_c   1.000
_cell.angle_alpha   90.00
_cell.angle_beta   90.00
_cell.angle_gamma   90.00
#
_symmetry.space_group_name_H-M   'P 1'
#
loop_
_entity.id
_entity.type
_entity.pdbx_description
1 polymer ?
#
loop_
_entity_poly.entity_id
_entity_poly.type
_entity_poly.pdbx_seq_one_letter_code
_entity_poly.pdbx_strand_id
1 'polypeptide(L)' 'MSETSVSFTPRGAAVATFLTHLDALVQREVTAVDAGAGRWELEAERIAAEVAGALGALRSDLQRHRTAFAGD' A
#
# COMPACT_ATOMS: atom_id res chain seq x y z
N MET A 1 21.39 3.12 -20.77
CA MET A 1 20.92 2.30 -19.66
C MET A 1 19.61 1.69 -20.10
N SER A 2 19.56 0.38 -20.31
CA SER A 2 18.29 -0.28 -20.67
C SER A 2 17.45 -0.36 -19.40
N GLU A 3 16.37 0.42 -19.31
CA GLU A 3 15.33 0.19 -18.32
C GLU A 3 14.72 -1.19 -18.58
N THR A 4 15.05 -2.15 -17.74
CA THR A 4 14.34 -3.42 -17.71
C THR A 4 12.92 -3.12 -17.22
N SER A 5 11.97 -2.96 -18.13
CA SER A 5 10.56 -2.83 -17.77
C SER A 5 10.10 -4.16 -17.15
N VAL A 6 10.07 -4.23 -15.83
CA VAL A 6 9.51 -5.40 -15.13
C VAL A 6 8.00 -5.37 -15.35
N SER A 7 7.50 -6.25 -16.22
CA SER A 7 6.06 -6.44 -16.39
C SER A 7 5.55 -7.32 -15.26
N PHE A 8 4.72 -6.75 -14.39
CA PHE A 8 4.06 -7.52 -13.34
C PHE A 8 2.83 -8.24 -13.90
N THR A 9 2.57 -9.46 -13.43
CA THR A 9 1.24 -10.07 -13.55
C THR A 9 0.21 -9.16 -12.86
N PRO A 10 -1.10 -9.24 -13.18
CA PRO A 10 -2.11 -8.44 -12.48
C PRO A 10 -2.04 -8.57 -10.95
N ARG A 11 -1.80 -9.80 -10.46
CA ARG A 11 -1.54 -10.07 -9.03
C ARG A 11 -0.29 -9.34 -8.52
N GLY A 12 0.81 -9.41 -9.28
CA GLY A 12 2.05 -8.73 -8.94
C GLY A 12 1.88 -7.20 -8.90
N ALA A 13 1.10 -6.63 -9.83
CA ALA A 13 0.84 -5.21 -9.91
C ALA A 13 0.01 -4.70 -8.72
N ALA A 14 -0.98 -5.49 -8.25
CA ALA A 14 -1.75 -5.17 -7.05
C ALA A 14 -0.86 -5.11 -5.79
N VAL A 15 0.06 -6.09 -5.64
CA VAL A 15 1.03 -6.10 -4.54
C VAL A 15 2.02 -4.93 -4.65
N ALA A 16 2.56 -4.67 -5.84
CA ALA A 16 3.48 -3.56 -6.07
C ALA A 16 2.83 -2.21 -5.74
N THR A 17 1.57 -2.00 -6.15
CA THR A 17 0.79 -0.80 -5.81
C THR A 17 0.66 -0.61 -4.30
N PHE A 18 0.35 -1.68 -3.56
CA PHE A 18 0.28 -1.63 -2.10
C PHE A 18 1.62 -1.26 -1.47
N LEU A 19 2.72 -1.86 -1.93
CA LEU A 19 4.06 -1.57 -1.40
C LEU A 19 4.50 -0.13 -1.68
N THR A 20 4.20 0.40 -2.87
CA THR A 20 4.46 1.82 -3.20
C THR A 20 3.65 2.75 -2.30
N HIS A 21 2.39 2.43 -2.02
CA HIS A 21 1.57 3.23 -1.12
C HIS A 21 2.12 3.19 0.32
N LEU A 22 2.50 1.99 0.80
CA LEU A 22 3.07 1.83 2.14
C LEU A 22 4.39 2.60 2.29
N ASP A 23 5.26 2.55 1.29
CA ASP A 23 6.51 3.32 1.29
C ASP A 23 6.22 4.83 1.37
N ALA A 24 5.25 5.34 0.61
CA ALA A 24 4.87 6.75 0.67
C ALA A 24 4.37 7.17 2.08
N LEU A 25 3.60 6.31 2.76
CA LEU A 25 3.17 6.57 4.14
C LEU A 25 4.35 6.60 5.11
N VAL A 26 5.29 5.66 4.98
CA VAL A 26 6.50 5.60 5.81
C VAL A 26 7.39 6.81 5.57
N GLN A 27 7.60 7.21 4.30
CA GLN A 27 8.39 8.39 3.99
C GLN A 27 7.77 9.67 4.55
N ARG A 28 6.43 9.77 4.50
CA ARG A 28 5.71 10.90 5.10
C ARG A 28 5.95 10.98 6.61
N GLU A 29 5.95 9.84 7.30
CA GLU A 29 6.20 9.79 8.74
C GLU A 29 7.66 10.10 9.08
N VAL A 30 8.60 9.52 8.34
CA VAL A 30 10.05 9.76 8.54
C VAL A 30 10.42 11.23 8.32
N THR A 31 9.71 11.92 7.42
CA THR A 31 9.98 13.33 7.07
C THR A 31 9.11 14.32 7.86
N ALA A 32 8.16 13.85 8.66
CA ALA A 32 7.34 14.71 9.48
C ALA A 32 8.19 15.42 10.55
N VAL A 33 8.22 16.75 10.52
CA VAL A 33 8.88 17.56 11.55
C VAL A 33 7.98 17.59 12.78
N ASP A 34 8.53 17.21 13.94
CA ASP A 34 7.91 17.11 15.27
C ASP A 34 6.61 17.91 15.42
N ALA A 35 5.50 17.27 15.05
CA ALA A 35 4.17 17.76 15.40
C ALA A 35 3.99 17.38 16.87
N GLY A 36 4.51 18.21 17.78
CA GLY A 36 4.68 17.88 19.21
C GLY A 36 3.61 16.97 19.83
N ALA A 37 4.06 16.03 20.69
CA ALA A 37 3.35 14.94 21.38
C ALA A 37 1.86 14.69 21.08
N GLY A 38 0.96 15.67 21.29
CA GLY A 38 -0.48 15.52 21.04
C GLY A 38 -0.87 15.37 19.56
N ARG A 39 -0.04 15.79 18.61
CA ARG A 39 -0.30 15.55 17.18
C ARG A 39 0.27 14.22 16.67
N TRP A 40 1.21 13.63 17.41
CA TRP A 40 1.84 12.35 17.06
C TRP A 40 0.85 11.18 17.17
N GLU A 41 0.09 11.09 18.26
CA GLU A 41 -0.89 10.00 18.45
C GLU A 41 -2.02 10.06 17.41
N LEU A 42 -2.54 11.26 17.13
CA LEU A 42 -3.55 11.47 16.09
C LEU A 42 -3.03 11.07 14.70
N GLU A 43 -1.77 11.39 14.39
CA GLU A 43 -1.14 11.02 13.12
C GLU A 43 -0.93 9.51 13.01
N ALA A 44 -0.51 8.86 14.10
CA ALA A 44 -0.37 7.41 14.16
C ALA A 44 -1.72 6.70 13.91
N GLU A 45 -2.81 7.16 14.51
CA GLU A 45 -4.15 6.64 14.24
C GLU A 45 -4.57 6.83 12.78
N ARG A 46 -4.24 7.99 12.19
CA ARG A 46 -4.53 8.27 10.78
C ARG A 46 -3.76 7.34 9.85
N ILE A 47 -2.46 7.15 10.08
CA ILE A 47 -1.61 6.22 9.31
C ILE A 47 -2.14 4.80 9.44
N ALA A 48 -2.51 4.36 10.65
CA ALA A 48 -3.07 3.03 10.87
C ALA A 48 -4.37 2.81 10.06
N ALA A 49 -5.26 3.80 10.02
CA ALA A 49 -6.48 3.75 9.20
C ALA A 49 -6.17 3.69 7.69
N GLU A 50 -5.21 4.50 7.21
CA GLU A 50 -4.75 4.49 5.81
C GLU A 50 -4.18 3.11 5.41
N VAL A 51 -3.31 2.52 6.25
CA VAL A 51 -2.76 1.18 6.04
C VAL A 51 -3.85 0.11 6.05
N ALA A 52 -4.79 0.17 6.99
CA ALA A 52 -5.89 -0.78 7.07
C ALA A 52 -6.77 -0.73 5.80
N GLY A 53 -7.04 0.47 5.28
CA GLY A 53 -7.76 0.67 4.02
C GLY A 53 -7.01 0.08 2.83
N ALA A 54 -5.71 0.36 2.71
CA ALA A 54 -4.86 -0.18 1.65
C ALA A 54 -4.77 -1.72 1.70
N LEU A 55 -4.69 -2.31 2.89
CA LEU A 55 -4.73 -3.77 3.09
C LEU A 55 -6.09 -4.36 2.69
N GLY A 56 -7.19 -3.69 3.00
CA GLY A 56 -8.54 -4.09 2.58
C GLY A 56 -8.69 -4.11 1.05
N ALA A 57 -8.17 -3.07 0.38
CA ALA A 57 -8.15 -3.00 -1.07
C ALA A 57 -7.30 -4.13 -1.69
N LEU A 58 -6.07 -4.35 -1.20
CA LEU A 58 -5.22 -5.44 -1.66
C LEU A 58 -5.91 -6.80 -1.49
N ARG A 59 -6.55 -7.04 -0.34
CA ARG A 59 -7.30 -8.29 -0.10
C ARG A 59 -8.39 -8.49 -1.15
N SER A 60 -9.15 -7.44 -1.43
CA SER A 60 -10.23 -7.46 -2.43
C SER A 60 -9.68 -7.74 -3.83
N ASP A 61 -8.57 -7.12 -4.21
CA ASP A 61 -7.92 -7.33 -5.51
C ASP A 61 -7.39 -8.74 -5.66
N LEU A 62 -6.71 -9.27 -4.65
CA LEU A 62 -6.22 -10.65 -4.64
C LEU A 62 -7.37 -11.66 -4.70
N GLN A 63 -8.49 -11.38 -4.03
CA GLN A 63 -9.69 -12.22 -4.11
C GLN A 63 -10.28 -12.20 -5.54
N ARG A 64 -10.41 -11.03 -6.16
CA ARG A 64 -10.88 -10.90 -7.55
C ARG A 64 -10.01 -11.68 -8.54
N HIS A 65 -8.69 -11.57 -8.41
CA HIS A 65 -7.77 -12.31 -9.27
C HIS A 65 -7.83 -13.82 -9.02
N ARG A 66 -7.98 -14.27 -7.77
CA ARG A 66 -8.17 -15.70 -7.46
C ARG A 66 -9.44 -16.25 -8.08
N THR A 67 -10.56 -15.53 -8.03
CA THR A 67 -11.83 -15.99 -8.61
C THR A 67 -11.82 -16.01 -10.13
N ALA A 68 -11.08 -15.11 -10.77
CA ALA A 68 -10.96 -15.07 -12.23
C ALA A 68 -10.29 -16.33 -12.83
N PHE A 69 -9.42 -17.01 -12.08
CA PHE A 69 -8.76 -18.26 -12.50
C PHE A 69 -9.44 -19.54 -12.00
N ALA A 70 -10.49 -19.43 -11.18
CA ALA A 70 -11.23 -20.60 -10.66
C ALA A 70 -12.52 -20.90 -11.44
N GLY A 71 -12.83 -20.09 -12.47
CA GLY A 71 -13.98 -20.24 -13.36
C GLY A 71 -13.65 -20.77 -14.75
N ASP A 72 -12.38 -21.11 -15.00
CA ASP A 72 -11.89 -21.85 -16.18
C ASP A 72 -11.59 -23.31 -15.80
#